data_AF-A0A385MV87-F1
#
_entry.id   AF-A0A385MV87-F1
#
_cell.length_a   1.000
_cell.length_b   1.000
_cell.length_c   1.000
_cell.angle_alpha   90.00
_cell.angle_beta   90.00
_cell.angle_gamma   90.00
#
_symmetry.space_group_name_H-M   'P 1'
#
loop_
_entity.id
_entity.type
_entity.pdbx_description
1 polymer ?
#
loop_
_entity_poly.entity_id
_entity_poly.type
_entity_poly.pdbx_seq_one_letter_code
_entity_poly.pdbx_strand_id
1 'polypeptide(L)'
;MISLTTKLVGDICPVSGEIGLRDIRVPNRDDYTLDTGDGSLLAHDYIDHQHGLEAIGTIEDELKALGCAWAIRGHYAGELQEDGIAGDLTDMYQYFTNRTRLKPVPVTRSHVLDDDFERILDAAQEQARLYVLEYSPTNFAHFRPMALAYMRKGIRRMHRRYRTTHPESQAYDNYIAIRDAIRKVDIMDGMYYTLRLRDGHCTITEDEVFH
;
A
#
# COMPACT_ATOMS: atom_id res chain seq x y z
N MET A 1 16.01 -7.99 -7.77
CA MET A 1 15.45 -8.03 -6.40
C MET A 1 15.97 -6.85 -5.61
N ILE A 2 15.17 -6.34 -4.67
CA ILE A 2 15.60 -5.23 -3.81
C ILE A 2 16.28 -5.78 -2.55
N SER A 3 17.08 -4.95 -1.90
CA SER A 3 17.56 -5.21 -0.54
C SER A 3 17.02 -4.12 0.38
N LEU A 4 16.59 -4.52 1.58
CA LEU A 4 16.05 -3.65 2.60
C LEU A 4 16.59 -4.11 3.95
N THR A 5 17.03 -3.17 4.77
CA THR A 5 17.26 -3.41 6.20
C THR A 5 16.60 -2.27 6.95
N THR A 6 15.71 -2.60 7.87
CA THR A 6 14.97 -1.62 8.65
C THR A 6 14.73 -2.12 10.06
N LYS A 7 14.43 -1.17 10.93
CA LYS A 7 14.11 -1.40 12.34
C LYS A 7 12.61 -1.30 12.53
N LEU A 8 12.07 -2.27 13.24
CA LEU A 8 10.67 -2.33 13.66
C LEU A 8 10.61 -2.22 15.18
N VAL A 9 9.46 -1.81 15.68
CA VAL A 9 9.12 -1.83 17.10
C VAL A 9 7.77 -2.52 17.26
N GLY A 10 7.66 -3.40 18.25
CA GLY A 10 6.38 -3.90 18.73
C GLY A 10 5.71 -2.81 19.55
N ASP A 11 4.52 -2.41 19.15
CA ASP A 11 3.79 -1.26 19.70
C ASP A 11 2.33 -1.65 19.92
N ILE A 12 1.60 -0.83 20.67
CA ILE A 12 0.17 -1.01 20.92
C ILE A 12 -0.60 0.05 20.15
N CYS A 13 -1.58 -0.37 19.35
CA CYS A 13 -2.43 0.55 18.63
C CYS A 13 -3.25 1.36 19.65
N PRO A 14 -3.17 2.70 19.65
CA PRO A 14 -3.85 3.52 20.65
C PRO A 14 -5.38 3.45 20.55
N VAL A 15 -5.91 3.03 19.40
CA VAL A 15 -7.35 2.94 19.15
C VAL A 15 -7.90 1.55 19.45
N SER A 16 -7.30 0.49 18.89
CA SER A 16 -7.81 -0.88 19.06
C SER A 16 -7.26 -1.59 20.30
N GLY A 17 -6.12 -1.14 20.83
CA GLY A 17 -5.38 -1.84 21.88
C GLY A 17 -4.66 -3.10 21.40
N GLU A 18 -4.68 -3.39 20.10
CA GLU A 18 -3.99 -4.53 19.51
C GLU A 18 -2.48 -4.28 19.44
N ILE A 19 -1.71 -5.34 19.67
CA ILE A 19 -0.26 -5.33 19.51
C ILE A 19 0.11 -5.58 18.05
N GLY A 20 1.10 -4.86 17.55
CA GLY A 20 1.61 -5.07 16.20
C GLY A 20 2.97 -4.45 15.96
N LEU A 21 3.50 -4.66 14.76
CA LEU A 21 4.78 -4.12 14.32
C LEU A 21 4.58 -2.81 13.55
N ARG A 22 5.49 -1.86 13.78
CA ARG A 22 5.61 -0.61 13.04
C ARG A 22 7.06 -0.34 12.69
N ASP A 23 7.33 0.23 11.51
CA ASP A 23 8.65 0.77 11.20
C ASP A 23 8.94 1.97 12.11
N ILE A 24 10.12 2.00 12.76
CA ILE A 24 10.46 3.05 13.73
C ILE A 24 10.40 4.47 13.14
N ARG A 25 10.49 4.62 11.81
CA ARG A 25 10.42 5.90 11.10
C ARG A 25 9.00 6.43 10.94
N VAL A 26 8.00 5.56 11.01
CA VAL A 26 6.58 5.94 10.96
C VAL A 26 6.16 6.33 12.38
N PRO A 27 5.68 7.55 12.66
CA PRO A 27 5.29 7.92 14.02
C PRO A 27 4.10 7.08 14.50
N ASN A 28 4.09 6.69 15.79
CA ASN A 28 2.89 6.12 16.41
C ASN A 28 1.84 7.24 16.54
N ARG A 29 0.75 7.14 15.78
CA ARG A 29 -0.38 8.08 15.81
C ARG A 29 -1.68 7.29 15.74
N ASP A 30 -2.74 7.93 16.23
CA ASP A 30 -4.09 7.35 16.29
C ASP A 30 -4.66 6.94 14.91
N ASP A 31 -4.10 7.47 13.82
CA ASP A 31 -4.51 7.21 12.44
C ASP A 31 -3.67 6.15 11.72
N TYR A 32 -2.63 5.58 12.34
CA TYR A 32 -1.83 4.51 11.73
C TYR A 32 -2.20 3.13 12.27
N THR A 33 -2.41 2.19 11.35
CA THR A 33 -2.60 0.78 11.66
C THR A 33 -1.25 0.12 11.93
N LEU A 34 -1.20 -0.80 12.90
CA LEU A 34 -0.04 -1.65 13.15
C LEU A 34 -0.22 -2.97 12.40
N ASP A 35 0.88 -3.60 11.98
CA ASP A 35 0.82 -4.95 11.44
C ASP A 35 0.71 -5.94 12.60
N THR A 36 -0.48 -6.50 12.80
CA THR A 36 -0.81 -7.38 13.93
C THR A 36 -0.25 -8.81 13.79
N GLY A 37 0.73 -9.01 12.90
CA GLY A 37 1.43 -10.27 12.71
C GLY A 37 1.04 -11.01 11.44
N ASP A 38 0.11 -10.50 10.65
CA ASP A 38 -0.23 -11.08 9.35
C ASP A 38 0.88 -10.80 8.30
N GLY A 39 1.59 -9.68 8.46
CA GLY A 39 2.69 -9.24 7.62
C GLY A 39 2.27 -8.51 6.34
N SER A 40 0.97 -8.45 6.02
CA SER A 40 0.50 -7.84 4.79
C SER A 40 0.62 -6.33 4.79
N LEU A 41 0.46 -5.68 5.95
CA LEU A 41 0.52 -4.22 6.05
C LEU A 41 1.95 -3.73 5.86
N LEU A 42 2.92 -4.29 6.59
CA LEU A 42 4.32 -3.93 6.38
C LEU A 42 4.81 -4.35 4.99
N ALA A 43 4.37 -5.50 4.46
CA ALA A 43 4.72 -5.88 3.08
C ALA A 43 4.16 -4.88 2.05
N HIS A 44 2.93 -4.42 2.23
CA HIS A 44 2.33 -3.35 1.42
C HIS A 44 3.16 -2.06 1.50
N ASP A 45 3.46 -1.60 2.71
CA ASP A 45 4.24 -0.38 2.94
C ASP A 45 5.63 -0.41 2.28
N TYR A 46 6.34 -1.53 2.36
CA TYR A 46 7.69 -1.62 1.76
C TYR A 46 7.68 -1.86 0.25
N ILE A 47 6.71 -2.62 -0.25
CA ILE A 47 6.70 -3.12 -1.62
C ILE A 47 5.85 -2.25 -2.53
N ASP A 48 4.70 -1.76 -2.09
CA ASP A 48 3.73 -1.02 -2.91
C ASP A 48 3.98 0.49 -2.87
N HIS A 49 4.35 1.05 -1.71
CA HIS A 49 4.73 2.46 -1.59
C HIS A 49 6.14 2.73 -2.15
N GLN A 50 6.18 3.21 -3.39
CA GLN A 50 7.44 3.47 -4.11
C GLN A 50 8.18 4.75 -3.69
N HIS A 51 7.55 5.58 -2.85
CA HIS A 51 8.12 6.85 -2.38
C HIS A 51 8.82 6.74 -1.02
N GLY A 52 8.80 5.56 -0.41
CA GLY A 52 9.30 5.34 0.95
C GLY A 52 8.27 5.72 2.01
N LEU A 53 8.48 5.21 3.21
CA LEU A 53 7.49 5.28 4.30
C LEU A 53 7.13 6.71 4.74
N GLU A 54 8.03 7.66 4.53
CA GLU A 54 7.81 9.08 4.89
C GLU A 54 6.73 9.77 4.03
N ALA A 55 6.37 9.18 2.89
CA ALA A 55 5.36 9.72 1.98
C ALA A 55 3.95 9.12 2.17
N ILE A 56 3.82 8.11 3.05
CA ILE A 56 2.56 7.40 3.33
C ILE A 56 1.55 8.36 3.96
N GLY A 57 0.27 8.21 3.58
CA GLY A 57 -0.84 8.99 4.13
C GLY A 57 -1.33 10.14 3.25
N THR A 58 -0.71 10.37 2.08
CA THR A 58 -1.32 11.25 1.06
C THR A 58 -2.13 10.43 0.07
N ILE A 59 -3.31 10.91 -0.33
CA ILE A 59 -4.15 10.25 -1.36
C ILE A 59 -3.35 9.94 -2.63
N GLU A 60 -2.43 10.83 -3.02
CA GLU A 60 -1.59 10.61 -4.19
C GLU A 60 -0.61 9.45 -4.03
N ASP A 61 -0.15 9.16 -2.82
CA ASP A 61 0.73 8.04 -2.53
C ASP A 61 -0.05 6.73 -2.43
N GLU A 62 -1.19 6.73 -1.74
CA GLU A 62 -2.11 5.59 -1.66
C GLU A 62 -2.56 5.14 -3.06
N LEU A 63 -2.95 6.09 -3.93
CA LEU A 63 -3.31 5.77 -5.31
C LEU A 63 -2.16 5.16 -6.12
N LYS A 64 -0.91 5.54 -5.84
CA LYS A 64 0.25 4.89 -6.47
C LYS A 64 0.43 3.48 -5.90
N ALA A 65 0.31 3.32 -4.58
CA ALA A 65 0.42 2.04 -3.91
C ALA A 65 -0.64 1.05 -4.42
N LEU A 66 -1.89 1.48 -4.60
CA LEU A 66 -2.95 0.64 -5.18
C LEU A 66 -2.68 0.23 -6.62
N GLY A 67 -2.11 1.13 -7.43
CA GLY A 67 -1.64 0.75 -8.77
C GLY A 67 -0.57 -0.35 -8.73
N CYS A 68 0.37 -0.27 -7.78
CA CYS A 68 1.37 -1.31 -7.55
C CYS A 68 0.73 -2.62 -7.05
N ALA A 69 -0.13 -2.53 -6.01
CA ALA A 69 -0.80 -3.65 -5.39
C ALA A 69 -1.64 -4.41 -6.43
N TRP A 70 -2.38 -3.71 -7.29
CA TRP A 70 -3.11 -4.35 -8.38
C TRP A 70 -2.16 -5.08 -9.33
N ALA A 71 -1.10 -4.43 -9.83
CA ALA A 71 -0.18 -5.08 -10.77
C ALA A 71 0.50 -6.33 -10.17
N ILE A 72 0.88 -6.28 -8.90
CA ILE A 72 1.63 -7.34 -8.21
C ILE A 72 0.71 -8.45 -7.71
N ARG A 73 -0.31 -8.08 -6.93
CA ARG A 73 -1.15 -9.02 -6.16
C ARG A 73 -2.44 -9.36 -6.89
N GLY A 74 -2.97 -8.43 -7.69
CA GLY A 74 -4.20 -8.65 -8.47
C GLY A 74 -3.91 -9.31 -9.80
N HIS A 75 -3.36 -8.54 -10.74
CA HIS A 75 -3.12 -8.96 -12.11
C HIS A 75 -2.10 -10.12 -12.21
N TYR A 76 -0.96 -10.03 -11.51
CA TYR A 76 0.07 -11.08 -11.59
C TYR A 76 -0.26 -12.30 -10.71
N ALA A 77 -0.56 -12.11 -9.42
CA ALA A 77 -0.73 -13.22 -8.47
C ALA A 77 -2.18 -13.75 -8.33
N GLY A 78 -3.19 -12.97 -8.71
CA GLY A 78 -4.60 -13.34 -8.54
C GLY A 78 -5.09 -13.38 -7.09
N GLU A 79 -4.32 -12.87 -6.12
CA GLU A 79 -4.70 -12.82 -4.69
C GLU A 79 -5.66 -11.67 -4.39
N LEU A 80 -5.51 -10.54 -5.09
CA LEU A 80 -6.29 -9.32 -4.86
C LEU A 80 -7.37 -9.17 -5.93
N GLN A 81 -8.63 -9.08 -5.51
CA GLN A 81 -9.78 -8.98 -6.43
C GLN A 81 -10.11 -7.51 -6.76
N GLU A 82 -10.73 -7.28 -7.92
CA GLU A 82 -11.13 -5.94 -8.37
C GLU A 82 -12.02 -5.23 -7.32
N ASP A 83 -12.96 -5.96 -6.71
CA ASP A 83 -13.86 -5.43 -5.67
C ASP A 83 -13.12 -4.93 -4.42
N GLY A 84 -11.98 -5.54 -4.07
CA GLY A 84 -11.15 -5.11 -2.94
C GLY A 84 -10.51 -3.75 -3.23
N ILE A 85 -9.88 -3.60 -4.40
CA ILE A 85 -9.33 -2.31 -4.82
C ILE A 85 -10.42 -1.25 -4.98
N ALA A 86 -11.60 -1.65 -5.47
CA ALA A 86 -12.74 -0.75 -5.61
C ALA A 86 -13.18 -0.18 -4.25
N GLY A 87 -13.21 -1.02 -3.21
CA GLY A 87 -13.47 -0.59 -1.83
C GLY A 87 -12.45 0.44 -1.35
N ASP A 88 -11.15 0.17 -1.52
CA ASP A 88 -10.08 1.10 -1.14
C ASP A 88 -10.21 2.45 -1.89
N LEU A 89 -10.59 2.41 -3.17
CA LEU A 89 -10.87 3.61 -3.98
C LEU A 89 -12.09 4.39 -3.49
N THR A 90 -13.14 3.71 -3.05
CA THR A 90 -14.32 4.33 -2.46
C THR A 90 -13.98 5.04 -1.15
N ASP A 91 -13.21 4.41 -0.27
CA ASP A 91 -12.77 5.00 0.99
C ASP A 91 -11.90 6.23 0.73
N MET A 92 -10.90 6.12 -0.15
CA MET A 92 -10.07 7.27 -0.56
C MET A 92 -10.89 8.40 -1.19
N TYR A 93 -11.92 8.09 -1.96
CA TYR A 93 -12.83 9.10 -2.50
C TYR A 93 -13.58 9.86 -1.38
N GLN A 94 -14.03 9.16 -0.35
CA GLN A 94 -14.64 9.81 0.82
C GLN A 94 -13.65 10.72 1.56
N TYR A 95 -12.37 10.34 1.65
CA TYR A 95 -11.33 11.23 2.19
C TYR A 95 -11.05 12.42 1.26
N PHE A 96 -11.08 12.22 -0.05
CA PHE A 96 -10.87 13.25 -1.07
C PHE A 96 -11.92 14.36 -1.00
N THR A 97 -13.20 14.00 -0.84
CA THR A 97 -14.31 14.96 -0.74
C THR A 97 -14.23 15.83 0.50
N ASN A 98 -13.68 15.29 1.60
CA ASN A 98 -13.66 15.96 2.90
C ASN A 98 -12.51 16.96 3.07
N ARG A 99 -11.47 16.95 2.23
CA ARG A 99 -10.20 17.64 2.55
C ARG A 99 -9.50 18.44 1.46
N THR A 100 -9.99 18.50 0.21
CA THR A 100 -9.15 19.00 -0.89
C THR A 100 -9.76 20.07 -1.78
N ARG A 101 -8.99 21.16 -2.00
CA ARG A 101 -9.05 21.92 -3.27
C ARG A 101 -8.69 20.95 -4.40
N LEU A 102 -9.49 20.94 -5.47
CA LEU A 102 -9.26 20.10 -6.65
C LEU A 102 -7.84 20.34 -7.18
N LYS A 103 -6.96 19.34 -7.05
CA LYS A 103 -5.63 19.36 -7.63
C LYS A 103 -5.70 19.06 -9.13
N PRO A 104 -4.79 19.61 -9.94
CA PRO A 104 -4.73 19.27 -11.36
C PRO A 104 -4.42 17.79 -11.56
N VAL A 105 -5.12 17.16 -12.50
CA VAL A 105 -4.89 15.76 -12.88
C VAL A 105 -3.52 15.64 -13.56
N PRO A 106 -2.63 14.75 -13.11
CA PRO A 106 -1.36 14.57 -13.78
C PRO A 106 -1.49 13.93 -15.16
N VAL A 107 -0.76 14.46 -16.14
CA VAL A 107 -0.66 13.83 -17.46
C VAL A 107 0.17 12.55 -17.36
N THR A 108 -0.39 11.45 -17.87
CA THR A 108 0.28 10.15 -17.95
C THR A 108 0.03 9.51 -19.30
N ARG A 109 0.96 8.66 -19.76
CA ARG A 109 0.72 7.80 -20.93
C ARG A 109 -0.30 6.72 -20.56
N SER A 110 -0.87 6.03 -21.54
CA SER A 110 -1.64 4.81 -21.30
C SER A 110 -0.76 3.69 -20.72
N HIS A 111 -1.39 2.67 -20.18
CA HIS A 111 -0.79 1.46 -19.65
C HIS A 111 -1.58 0.22 -20.09
N VAL A 112 -0.93 -0.94 -20.15
CA VAL A 112 -1.59 -2.20 -20.55
C VAL A 112 -2.68 -2.65 -19.58
N LEU A 113 -2.63 -2.17 -18.33
CA LEU A 113 -3.60 -2.47 -17.27
C LEU A 113 -4.72 -1.41 -17.17
N ASP A 114 -4.83 -0.51 -18.14
CA ASP A 114 -5.85 0.54 -18.10
C ASP A 114 -7.27 -0.04 -18.11
N ASP A 115 -7.51 -1.11 -18.87
CA ASP A 115 -8.83 -1.76 -18.91
C ASP A 115 -9.22 -2.35 -17.55
N ASP A 116 -8.27 -2.91 -16.79
CA ASP A 116 -8.50 -3.37 -15.43
C ASP A 116 -8.84 -2.19 -14.51
N PHE A 117 -8.07 -1.10 -14.61
CA PHE A 117 -8.29 0.10 -13.81
C PHE A 117 -9.64 0.77 -14.09
N GLU A 118 -10.09 0.81 -15.34
CA GLU A 118 -11.40 1.37 -15.67
C GLU A 118 -12.53 0.52 -15.08
N ARG A 119 -12.43 -0.82 -15.13
CA ARG A 119 -13.41 -1.71 -14.47
C ARG A 119 -13.45 -1.51 -12.96
N ILE A 120 -12.28 -1.44 -12.33
CA ILE A 120 -12.14 -1.17 -10.90
C ILE A 120 -12.74 0.20 -10.53
N LEU A 121 -12.48 1.24 -11.34
CA LEU A 121 -13.02 2.59 -11.11
C LEU A 121 -14.53 2.66 -11.33
N ASP A 122 -15.09 1.86 -12.25
CA ASP A 122 -16.54 1.71 -12.42
C ASP A 122 -17.18 1.07 -11.18
N ALA A 123 -16.58 0.00 -10.66
CA ALA A 123 -17.02 -0.63 -9.42
C ALA A 123 -16.93 0.34 -8.23
N ALA A 124 -15.82 1.07 -8.09
CA ALA A 124 -15.63 2.07 -7.05
C ALA A 124 -16.64 3.22 -7.15
N GLN A 125 -17.02 3.62 -8.36
CA GLN A 125 -18.04 4.64 -8.59
C GLN A 125 -19.42 4.16 -8.12
N GLU A 126 -19.77 2.92 -8.45
CA GLU A 126 -21.05 2.34 -8.05
C GLU A 126 -21.11 2.14 -6.53
N GLN A 127 -20.03 1.64 -5.91
CA GLN A 127 -19.93 1.54 -4.46
C GLN A 127 -20.03 2.92 -3.80
N ALA A 128 -19.31 3.92 -4.30
CA ALA A 128 -19.39 5.29 -3.78
C ALA A 128 -20.81 5.87 -3.89
N ARG A 129 -21.51 5.61 -5.00
CA ARG A 129 -22.91 6.05 -5.19
C ARG A 129 -23.87 5.44 -4.16
N LEU A 130 -23.60 4.21 -3.72
CA LEU A 130 -24.45 3.47 -2.78
C LEU A 130 -24.13 3.78 -1.30
N TYR A 131 -22.85 3.98 -0.97
CA TYR A 131 -22.38 3.97 0.42
C TYR A 131 -21.81 5.30 0.92
N VAL A 132 -21.38 6.21 0.04
CA VAL A 132 -20.83 7.50 0.45
C VAL A 132 -21.97 8.52 0.61
N LEU A 133 -22.21 8.94 1.86
CA LEU A 133 -23.33 9.82 2.24
C LEU A 133 -23.39 11.13 1.41
N GLU A 134 -22.24 11.73 1.12
CA GLU A 134 -22.10 12.99 0.37
C GLU A 134 -21.57 12.74 -1.06
N TYR A 135 -22.00 11.65 -1.70
CA TYR A 135 -21.58 11.35 -3.06
C TYR A 135 -21.93 12.49 -4.04
N SER A 136 -20.92 12.97 -4.75
CA SER A 136 -21.04 13.94 -5.83
C SER A 136 -20.51 13.36 -7.15
N PRO A 137 -21.36 13.19 -8.17
CA PRO A 137 -20.92 12.75 -9.51
C PRO A 137 -19.81 13.65 -10.08
N THR A 138 -19.88 14.95 -9.82
CA THR A 138 -18.89 15.92 -10.26
C THR A 138 -17.54 15.70 -9.57
N ASN A 139 -17.52 15.44 -8.26
CA ASN A 139 -16.28 15.17 -7.54
C ASN A 139 -15.68 13.84 -7.99
N PHE A 140 -16.51 12.82 -8.19
CA PHE A 140 -16.04 11.53 -8.69
C PHE A 140 -15.47 11.65 -10.12
N ALA A 141 -16.11 12.43 -10.99
CA ALA A 141 -15.60 12.72 -12.33
C ALA A 141 -14.22 13.42 -12.31
N HIS A 142 -13.89 14.16 -11.25
CA HIS A 142 -12.54 14.70 -11.04
C HIS A 142 -11.58 13.68 -10.40
N PHE A 143 -12.06 12.90 -9.45
CA PHE A 143 -11.27 11.87 -8.75
C PHE A 143 -10.81 10.77 -9.70
N ARG A 144 -11.69 10.26 -10.55
CA ARG A 144 -11.41 9.14 -11.48
C ARG A 144 -10.15 9.34 -12.33
N PRO A 145 -10.00 10.43 -13.12
CA PRO A 145 -8.80 10.62 -13.93
C PRO A 145 -7.54 10.87 -13.09
N MET A 146 -7.68 11.43 -11.87
CA MET A 146 -6.59 11.56 -10.91
C MET A 146 -6.13 10.19 -10.40
N ALA A 147 -7.08 9.33 -10.00
CA ALA A 147 -6.83 7.97 -9.54
C ALA A 147 -6.11 7.16 -10.60
N LEU A 148 -6.66 7.12 -11.82
CA LEU A 148 -6.05 6.44 -12.96
C LEU A 148 -4.62 6.92 -13.22
N ALA A 149 -4.39 8.23 -13.22
CA ALA A 149 -3.06 8.80 -13.43
C ALA A 149 -2.06 8.38 -12.33
N TYR A 150 -2.46 8.35 -11.06
CA TYR A 150 -1.57 7.97 -9.97
C TYR A 150 -1.34 6.46 -9.90
N MET A 151 -2.34 5.62 -10.13
CA MET A 151 -2.18 4.17 -10.25
C MET A 151 -1.18 3.82 -11.36
N ARG A 152 -1.31 4.42 -12.54
CA ARG A 152 -0.34 4.28 -13.63
C ARG A 152 1.07 4.76 -13.23
N LYS A 153 1.20 5.81 -12.42
CA LYS A 153 2.50 6.28 -11.92
C LYS A 153 3.12 5.29 -10.94
N GLY A 154 2.31 4.65 -10.10
CA GLY A 154 2.71 3.58 -9.19
C GLY A 154 3.41 2.46 -9.94
N ILE A 155 2.71 1.83 -10.90
CA ILE A 155 3.27 0.74 -11.70
C ILE A 155 4.59 1.14 -12.38
N ARG A 156 4.62 2.29 -13.05
CA ARG A 156 5.85 2.76 -13.72
C ARG A 156 7.02 2.98 -12.77
N ARG A 157 6.77 3.22 -11.49
CA ARG A 157 7.82 3.33 -10.49
C ARG A 157 8.25 1.98 -9.98
N MET A 158 7.29 1.10 -9.73
CA MET A 158 7.55 -0.31 -9.43
C MET A 158 8.45 -0.93 -10.52
N HIS A 159 8.12 -0.78 -11.80
CA HIS A 159 8.96 -1.24 -12.93
C HIS A 159 10.37 -0.61 -12.95
N ARG A 160 10.52 0.64 -12.51
CA ARG A 160 11.83 1.29 -12.42
C ARG A 160 12.66 0.83 -11.22
N ARG A 161 11.99 0.47 -10.11
CA ARG A 161 12.59 -0.10 -8.90
C ARG A 161 13.06 -1.53 -9.16
N TYR A 162 12.22 -2.32 -9.82
CA TYR A 162 12.46 -3.71 -10.20
C TYR A 162 12.97 -3.80 -11.63
N ARG A 163 14.25 -3.50 -11.87
CA ARG A 163 14.87 -3.44 -13.21
C ARG A 163 15.11 -4.82 -13.84
N THR A 164 14.04 -5.58 -14.05
CA THR A 164 14.09 -6.97 -14.54
C THR A 164 13.02 -7.21 -15.59
N THR A 165 13.05 -8.36 -16.25
CA THR A 165 12.06 -8.71 -17.30
C THR A 165 10.68 -9.01 -16.72
N HIS A 166 10.60 -9.40 -15.44
CA HIS A 166 9.36 -9.72 -14.72
C HIS A 166 9.32 -8.97 -13.38
N PRO A 167 9.11 -7.65 -13.40
CA PRO A 167 9.15 -6.83 -12.19
C PRO A 167 8.04 -7.20 -11.18
N GLU A 168 6.85 -7.58 -11.65
CA GLU A 168 5.72 -8.01 -10.82
C GLU A 168 6.06 -9.26 -10.01
N SER A 169 6.65 -10.26 -10.68
CA SER A 169 7.10 -11.51 -10.03
C SER A 169 8.09 -11.23 -8.91
N GLN A 170 9.12 -10.40 -9.15
CA GLN A 170 10.10 -10.09 -8.11
C GLN A 170 9.53 -9.26 -6.97
N ALA A 171 8.61 -8.34 -7.27
CA ALA A 171 7.94 -7.57 -6.25
C ALA A 171 7.05 -8.47 -5.38
N TYR A 172 6.34 -9.42 -6.00
CA TYR A 172 5.52 -10.40 -5.32
C TYR A 172 6.36 -11.33 -4.43
N ASP A 173 7.48 -11.85 -4.93
CA ASP A 173 8.37 -12.69 -4.12
C ASP A 173 8.86 -11.95 -2.86
N ASN A 174 9.19 -10.66 -2.97
CA ASN A 174 9.58 -9.86 -1.81
C ASN A 174 8.41 -9.56 -0.87
N TYR A 175 7.21 -9.33 -1.42
CA TYR A 175 5.99 -9.16 -0.63
C TYR A 175 5.72 -10.41 0.22
N ILE A 176 5.76 -11.59 -0.40
CA ILE A 176 5.59 -12.88 0.28
C ILE A 176 6.70 -13.10 1.31
N ALA A 177 7.96 -12.84 0.96
CA ALA A 177 9.08 -13.00 1.87
C ALA A 177 8.92 -12.16 3.14
N ILE A 178 8.52 -10.89 3.00
CA ILE A 178 8.25 -10.00 4.15
C ILE A 178 7.08 -10.53 4.96
N ARG A 179 5.95 -10.83 4.31
CA ARG A 179 4.73 -11.32 4.95
C ARG A 179 4.99 -12.58 5.78
N ASP A 180 5.67 -13.55 5.19
CA ASP A 180 5.95 -14.84 5.83
C ASP A 180 7.03 -14.75 6.93
N ALA A 181 7.92 -13.77 6.86
CA ALA A 181 8.87 -13.51 7.93
C ALA A 181 8.18 -12.91 9.16
N ILE A 182 7.25 -11.98 8.96
CA ILE A 182 6.48 -11.34 10.05
C ILE A 182 5.59 -12.34 10.78
N ARG A 183 4.91 -13.23 10.05
CA ARG A 183 4.03 -14.29 10.62
C ARG A 183 4.72 -15.24 11.61
N LYS A 184 6.05 -15.25 11.63
CA LYS A 184 6.86 -16.11 12.50
C LYS A 184 7.37 -15.39 13.75
N VAL A 185 7.08 -14.10 13.88
CA VAL A 185 7.54 -13.26 14.99
C VAL A 185 6.50 -13.34 16.11
N ASP A 186 6.97 -13.59 17.34
CA ASP A 186 6.18 -13.35 18.54
C ASP A 186 6.31 -11.87 18.92
N ILE A 187 5.28 -11.08 18.67
CA ILE A 187 5.34 -9.63 18.80
C ILE A 187 5.12 -9.25 20.26
N MET A 188 6.13 -8.63 20.86
CA MET A 188 6.11 -8.09 22.22
C MET A 188 6.21 -6.55 22.22
N ASP A 189 5.42 -5.91 23.10
CA ASP A 189 5.38 -4.46 23.24
C ASP A 189 6.72 -3.92 23.76
N GLY A 190 7.18 -2.81 23.16
CA GLY A 190 8.45 -2.17 23.46
C GLY A 190 9.69 -2.91 22.94
N MET A 191 9.54 -4.09 22.34
CA MET A 191 10.66 -4.84 21.76
C MET A 191 11.00 -4.34 20.36
N TYR A 192 12.28 -4.37 20.03
CA TYR A 192 12.79 -3.94 18.73
C TYR A 192 13.18 -5.14 17.88
N TYR A 193 13.01 -4.99 16.58
CA TYR A 193 13.34 -6.03 15.61
C TYR A 193 14.09 -5.43 14.43
N THR A 194 14.99 -6.22 13.83
CA THR A 194 15.59 -5.90 12.54
C THR A 194 14.97 -6.77 11.45
N LEU A 195 14.29 -6.15 10.50
CA LEU A 195 13.86 -6.80 9.26
C LEU A 195 14.96 -6.65 8.20
N ARG A 196 15.39 -7.77 7.60
CA ARG A 196 16.35 -7.80 6.50
C ARG A 196 15.78 -8.60 5.34
N LEU A 197 15.54 -7.92 4.22
CA LEU A 197 15.22 -8.52 2.93
C LEU A 197 16.46 -8.45 2.05
N ARG A 198 16.89 -9.60 1.51
CA ARG A 198 17.98 -9.68 0.56
C ARG A 198 17.73 -10.83 -0.40
N ASP A 199 17.80 -10.55 -1.70
CA ASP A 199 17.69 -11.55 -2.76
C ASP A 199 16.46 -12.47 -2.59
N GLY A 200 15.29 -11.88 -2.27
CA GLY A 200 14.03 -12.60 -2.13
C GLY A 200 13.87 -13.36 -0.81
N HIS A 201 14.86 -13.27 0.09
CA HIS A 201 14.82 -13.88 1.41
C HIS A 201 14.66 -12.80 2.48
N CYS A 202 13.69 -12.95 3.37
CA CYS A 202 13.45 -12.04 4.48
C CYS A 202 13.66 -12.74 5.82
N THR A 203 14.35 -12.06 6.75
CA THR A 203 14.51 -12.47 8.14
C THR A 203 14.11 -11.34 9.06
N ILE A 204 13.52 -11.68 10.20
CA ILE A 204 13.33 -10.78 11.33
C ILE A 204 14.09 -11.35 12.52
N THR A 205 14.88 -10.51 13.16
CA THR A 205 15.62 -10.84 14.39
C THR A 205 15.25 -9.84 15.47
N GLU A 206 14.94 -10.33 16.66
CA GLU A 206 14.79 -9.51 17.86
C GLU A 206 16.14 -8.84 18.20
N ASP A 207 16.09 -7.58 18.61
CA ASP A 207 17.26 -6.82 19.04
C ASP A 207 17.23 -6.68 20.58
N GLU A 208 18.30 -7.11 21.25
CA GLU A 208 18.38 -7.07 22.72
C GLU A 208 18.45 -5.63 23.30
N VAL A 209 18.91 -4.64 22.52
CA VAL A 209 19.07 -3.23 22.93
C VAL A 209 18.96 -2.29 21.73
N PHE A 210 18.23 -1.18 21.88
CA PHE A 210 18.21 -0.08 20.89
C PHE A 210 19.51 0.74 21.00
N HIS A 211 20.34 0.74 19.95
CA HIS A 211 21.55 1.56 19.83
C HIS A 211 21.36 2.65 18.78
#